data_AF-A0AAW0ERI2-F1
#
_entry.id   AF-A0AAW0ERI2-F1
#
_cell.length_a   1.000
_cell.length_b   1.000
_cell.length_c   1.000
_cell.angle_alpha   90.00
_cell.angle_beta   90.00
_cell.angle_gamma   90.00
#
_symmetry.space_group_name_H-M   'P 1'
#
loop_
_entity.id
_entity.type
_entity.pdbx_description
1 polymer ?
#
loop_
_entity_poly.entity_id
_entity_poly.type
_entity_poly.pdbx_seq_one_letter_code
_entity_poly.pdbx_strand_id
1 'polypeptide(L)'
;MDTDEGEFIICGDGGTPEDAAFDALVGAIEDFMITFDAEQVWQAVPPLHTVQSDHERHTIFTAFLAEVERRLDAHVLAACGDGSSIEEVGALLQRRHEDITPEVWEFVSEGCFDYETFMEQWKSRPH
;
A
#
# COMPACT_ATOMS: atom_id res chain seq x y z
N MET A 1 59.69 6.30 13.20
CA MET A 1 58.58 6.80 12.38
C MET A 1 57.52 5.72 12.50
N ASP A 2 56.67 5.87 13.51
CA ASP A 2 55.48 5.04 13.68
C ASP A 2 54.50 5.42 12.58
N THR A 3 54.24 4.48 11.68
CA THR A 3 53.12 4.52 10.75
C THR A 3 51.91 3.97 11.48
N ASP A 4 51.20 4.85 12.20
CA ASP A 4 49.82 4.59 12.60
C ASP A 4 48.97 4.66 11.32
N GLU A 5 48.77 3.49 10.69
CA GLU A 5 47.68 3.25 9.76
C GLU A 5 46.37 3.37 10.54
N GLY A 6 45.88 4.60 10.62
CA GLY A 6 44.54 4.89 11.10
C GLY A 6 43.54 4.15 10.23
N GLU A 7 42.97 3.09 10.80
CA GLU A 7 41.80 2.39 10.31
C GLU A 7 40.68 3.41 10.10
N PHE A 8 40.57 3.93 8.89
CA PHE A 8 39.38 4.67 8.46
C PHE A 8 38.27 3.63 8.35
N ILE A 9 37.58 3.41 9.46
CA ILE A 9 36.24 2.82 9.44
C ILE A 9 35.39 3.83 8.68
N ILE A 10 35.21 3.60 7.38
CA ILE A 10 34.14 4.21 6.61
C ILE A 10 32.88 3.58 7.16
N CYS A 11 32.35 4.14 8.26
CA CYS A 11 30.94 4.01 8.57
C CYS A 11 30.22 4.65 7.38
N GLY A 12 29.89 3.86 6.37
CA GLY A 12 28.85 4.26 5.44
C GLY A 12 27.66 4.65 6.31
N ASP A 13 27.16 5.86 6.14
CA ASP A 13 25.94 6.36 6.75
C ASP A 13 24.80 5.49 6.19
N GLY A 14 24.69 4.25 6.67
CA GLY A 14 23.48 3.47 6.57
C GLY A 14 22.46 4.32 7.29
N GLY A 15 21.46 4.78 6.53
CA GLY A 15 20.61 5.93 6.86
C GLY A 15 20.10 5.95 8.30
N THR A 16 19.55 7.10 8.68
CA THR A 16 19.05 7.29 10.04
C THR A 16 18.04 6.20 10.41
N PRO A 17 17.81 5.91 11.71
CA PRO A 17 16.75 4.98 12.12
C PRO A 17 15.36 5.36 11.54
N GLU A 18 15.14 6.64 11.23
CA GLU A 18 13.95 7.13 10.54
C GLU A 18 13.90 6.70 9.07
N ASP A 19 15.05 6.68 8.37
CA ASP A 19 15.16 6.15 7.01
C ASP A 19 14.90 4.64 6.97
N ALA A 20 15.48 3.88 7.89
CA ALA A 20 15.24 2.43 7.97
C ALA A 20 13.76 2.10 8.25
N ALA A 21 13.08 2.91 9.09
CA ALA A 21 11.65 2.75 9.35
C ALA A 21 10.80 3.12 8.13
N PHE A 22 11.20 4.15 7.39
CA PHE A 22 10.53 4.56 6.16
C PHE A 22 10.71 3.52 5.05
N ASP A 23 11.90 3.00 4.85
CA ASP A 23 12.18 1.93 3.89
C ASP A 23 11.38 0.66 4.21
N ALA A 24 11.28 0.30 5.50
CA ALA A 24 10.46 -0.83 5.93
C ALA A 24 8.96 -0.62 5.66
N LEU A 25 8.47 0.61 5.84
CA LEU A 25 7.10 1.00 5.51
C LEU A 25 6.83 0.88 4.01
N VAL A 26 7.69 1.46 3.17
CA VAL A 26 7.57 1.37 1.71
C VAL A 26 7.64 -0.09 1.25
N GLY A 27 8.58 -0.87 1.80
CA GLY A 27 8.70 -2.29 1.52
C GLY A 27 7.45 -3.11 1.93
N ALA A 28 6.75 -2.73 3.00
CA ALA A 28 5.49 -3.36 3.39
C ALA A 28 4.37 -3.07 2.38
N ILE A 29 4.33 -1.86 1.81
CA ILE A 29 3.36 -1.49 0.78
C ILE A 29 3.67 -2.27 -0.51
N GLU A 30 4.94 -2.35 -0.93
CA GLU A 30 5.36 -3.15 -2.08
C GLU A 30 5.02 -4.64 -1.90
N ASP A 31 5.27 -5.18 -0.71
CA ASP A 31 4.89 -6.56 -0.36
C ASP A 31 3.38 -6.76 -0.45
N PHE A 32 2.58 -5.80 0.02
CA PHE A 32 1.13 -5.84 -0.15
C PHE A 32 0.73 -5.83 -1.63
N MET A 33 1.32 -4.96 -2.46
CA MET A 33 1.01 -4.90 -3.90
C MET A 33 1.28 -6.24 -4.61
N ILE A 34 2.28 -7.01 -4.17
CA ILE A 34 2.64 -8.32 -4.75
C ILE A 34 1.79 -9.45 -4.17
N THR A 35 1.50 -9.42 -2.87
CA THR A 35 0.86 -10.53 -2.15
C THR A 35 -0.65 -10.39 -2.01
N PHE A 36 -1.21 -9.21 -2.30
CA PHE A 36 -2.63 -8.93 -2.14
C PHE A 36 -3.49 -9.84 -3.04
N ASP A 37 -4.25 -10.69 -2.37
CA ASP A 37 -5.23 -11.56 -3.00
C ASP A 37 -6.59 -10.86 -3.10
N ALA A 38 -6.83 -10.24 -4.25
CA ALA A 38 -8.09 -9.57 -4.55
C ALA A 38 -9.28 -10.54 -4.53
N GLU A 39 -9.09 -11.85 -4.77
CA GLU A 39 -10.19 -12.82 -4.83
C GLU A 39 -11.00 -12.86 -3.54
N GLN A 40 -10.34 -12.70 -2.40
CA GLN A 40 -11.01 -12.66 -1.10
C GLN A 40 -11.91 -11.45 -0.92
N VAL A 41 -11.57 -10.31 -1.52
CA VAL A 41 -12.43 -9.12 -1.49
C VAL A 41 -13.59 -9.30 -2.47
N TRP A 42 -13.33 -9.90 -3.63
CA TRP A 42 -14.34 -10.23 -4.62
C TRP A 42 -15.40 -11.22 -4.14
N GLN A 43 -15.10 -12.09 -3.17
CA GLN A 43 -16.11 -12.98 -2.56
C GLN A 43 -17.23 -12.21 -1.84
N ALA A 44 -16.96 -10.99 -1.38
CA ALA A 44 -17.97 -10.13 -0.75
C ALA A 44 -18.80 -9.33 -1.78
N VAL A 45 -18.38 -9.30 -3.05
CA VAL A 45 -19.05 -8.56 -4.12
C VAL A 45 -20.18 -9.42 -4.69
N PRO A 46 -21.43 -8.92 -4.72
CA PRO A 46 -22.54 -9.67 -5.28
C PRO A 46 -22.39 -9.84 -6.80
N PRO A 47 -23.06 -10.82 -7.42
CA PRO A 47 -23.01 -10.99 -8.87
C PRO A 47 -23.55 -9.76 -9.60
N LEU A 48 -22.87 -9.31 -10.66
CA LEU A 48 -23.27 -8.10 -11.39
C LEU A 48 -24.72 -8.15 -11.89
N HIS A 49 -25.18 -9.33 -12.32
CA HIS A 49 -26.55 -9.52 -12.81
C HIS A 49 -27.65 -9.33 -11.75
N THR A 50 -27.28 -9.36 -10.46
CA THR A 50 -28.20 -9.07 -9.35
C THR A 50 -28.31 -7.58 -9.03
N VAL A 51 -27.41 -6.75 -9.58
CA VAL A 51 -27.33 -5.30 -9.31
C VAL A 51 -27.85 -4.52 -10.52
N GLN A 52 -29.01 -3.89 -10.37
CA GLN A 52 -29.71 -3.24 -11.49
C GLN A 52 -29.42 -1.74 -11.59
N SER A 53 -29.14 -1.07 -10.47
CA SER A 53 -28.90 0.37 -10.44
C SER A 53 -27.42 0.73 -10.50
N ASP A 54 -27.08 1.77 -11.27
CA ASP A 54 -25.73 2.32 -11.30
C ASP A 54 -25.32 2.91 -9.95
N HIS A 55 -26.27 3.43 -9.17
CA HIS A 55 -26.01 3.90 -7.82
C HIS A 55 -25.57 2.75 -6.89
N GLU A 56 -26.18 1.58 -7.02
CA GLU A 56 -25.79 0.40 -6.25
C GLU A 56 -24.41 -0.12 -6.69
N ARG A 57 -24.11 -0.10 -8.00
CA ARG A 57 -22.78 -0.46 -8.53
C ARG A 57 -21.68 0.43 -7.98
N HIS A 58 -21.91 1.75 -7.97
CA HIS A 58 -20.97 2.70 -7.36
C HIS A 58 -20.82 2.48 -5.86
N THR A 59 -21.91 2.21 -5.14
CA THR A 59 -21.86 1.90 -3.71
C THR A 59 -20.99 0.67 -3.43
N ILE A 60 -21.15 -0.38 -4.25
CA ILE A 60 -20.37 -1.61 -4.14
C ILE A 60 -18.91 -1.37 -4.49
N PHE A 61 -18.61 -0.55 -5.52
CA PHE A 61 -17.24 -0.15 -5.84
C PHE A 61 -16.56 0.59 -4.68
N THR A 62 -17.23 1.57 -4.08
CA THR A 62 -16.68 2.28 -2.91
C THR A 62 -16.47 1.34 -1.73
N ALA A 63 -17.39 0.41 -1.49
CA ALA A 63 -17.23 -0.59 -0.43
C ALA A 63 -16.06 -1.56 -0.72
N PHE A 64 -15.87 -1.93 -1.98
CA PHE A 64 -14.75 -2.75 -2.42
C PHE A 64 -13.41 -2.04 -2.17
N LEU A 65 -13.28 -0.78 -2.60
CA LEU A 65 -12.07 0.02 -2.34
C LEU A 65 -11.79 0.16 -0.85
N ALA A 66 -12.80 0.50 -0.05
CA ALA A 66 -12.64 0.63 1.39
C ALA A 66 -12.15 -0.67 2.06
N GLU A 67 -12.55 -1.84 1.56
CA GLU A 67 -12.03 -3.11 2.07
C GLU A 67 -10.59 -3.39 1.63
N VAL A 68 -10.18 -2.97 0.44
CA VAL A 68 -8.77 -3.05 0.02
C VAL A 68 -7.90 -2.12 0.86
N GLU A 69 -8.31 -0.86 1.01
CA GLU A 69 -7.64 0.14 1.84
C GLU A 69 -7.49 -0.35 3.28
N ARG A 70 -8.57 -0.88 3.88
CA ARG A 70 -8.53 -1.44 5.24
C ARG A 70 -7.52 -2.59 5.38
N ARG A 71 -7.34 -3.41 4.33
CA ARG A 71 -6.35 -4.50 4.34
C ARG A 71 -4.93 -3.98 4.18
N LEU A 72 -4.72 -2.97 3.32
CA LEU A 72 -3.44 -2.28 3.18
C LEU A 72 -3.04 -1.65 4.52
N ASP A 73 -3.93 -0.89 5.15
CA ASP A 73 -3.71 -0.24 6.44
C ASP A 73 -3.29 -1.26 7.50
N ALA A 74 -4.02 -2.39 7.58
CA ALA A 74 -3.69 -3.45 8.54
C ALA A 74 -2.32 -4.08 8.27
N HIS A 75 -1.95 -4.28 7.00
CA HIS A 75 -0.65 -4.83 6.61
C HIS A 75 0.50 -3.88 6.94
N VAL A 76 0.31 -2.60 6.63
CA VAL A 76 1.27 -1.53 6.89
C VAL A 76 1.46 -1.29 8.39
N LEU A 77 0.37 -1.20 9.16
CA LEU A 77 0.45 -1.03 10.61
C LEU A 77 1.14 -2.22 11.30
N ALA A 78 0.94 -3.44 10.79
CA ALA A 78 1.66 -4.61 11.29
C ALA A 78 3.19 -4.51 11.06
N ALA A 79 3.63 -3.80 10.02
CA ALA A 79 5.05 -3.55 9.76
C ALA A 79 5.62 -2.37 10.57
N CYS A 80 4.82 -1.35 10.88
CA CYS A 80 5.26 -0.15 11.61
C CYS A 80 5.42 -0.35 13.13
N GLY A 81 4.92 -1.45 13.69
CA GLY A 81 5.05 -1.77 15.12
C GLY A 81 4.02 -1.07 16.02
N ASP A 82 3.99 -1.45 17.31
CA ASP A 82 3.00 -0.97 18.29
C ASP A 82 3.17 0.54 18.57
N GLY A 83 2.30 1.36 17.98
CA GLY A 83 2.15 2.76 18.36
C GLY A 83 1.94 3.76 17.23
N SER A 84 2.20 3.38 15.97
CA SER A 84 1.92 4.25 14.82
C SER A 84 0.44 4.22 14.46
N SER A 85 -0.15 5.38 14.22
CA SER A 85 -1.47 5.52 13.60
C SER A 85 -1.36 5.58 12.08
N ILE A 86 -2.44 5.22 11.37
CA ILE A 86 -2.45 5.28 9.90
C ILE A 86 -2.33 6.72 9.41
N GLU A 87 -2.82 7.69 10.18
CA GLU A 87 -2.68 9.12 9.88
C GLU A 87 -1.22 9.58 9.95
N GLU A 88 -0.45 9.09 10.93
CA GLU A 88 0.99 9.38 11.03
C GLU A 88 1.76 8.75 9.87
N VAL A 89 1.41 7.53 9.49
CA VAL A 89 1.98 6.83 8.33
C VAL A 89 1.68 7.61 7.05
N GLY A 90 0.42 8.00 6.82
CA GLY A 90 0.03 8.78 5.64
C GLY A 90 0.73 10.14 5.57
N ALA A 91 0.88 10.83 6.71
CA ALA A 91 1.62 12.08 6.78
C ALA A 91 3.11 11.89 6.46
N LEU A 92 3.71 10.79 6.93
CA LEU A 92 5.10 10.44 6.64
C LEU A 92 5.32 10.16 5.14
N LEU A 93 4.44 9.34 4.54
CA LEU A 93 4.46 9.04 3.10
C LEU A 93 4.32 10.31 2.27
N GLN A 94 3.37 11.18 2.61
CA GLN A 94 3.17 12.45 1.90
C GLN A 94 4.39 13.38 1.98
N ARG A 95 5.04 13.44 3.15
CA ARG A 95 6.22 14.29 3.37
C ARG A 95 7.44 13.82 2.57
N ARG A 96 7.54 12.51 2.33
CA ARG A 96 8.68 11.86 1.65
C ARG A 96 8.30 11.21 0.32
N HIS A 97 7.22 11.64 -0.32
CA HIS A 97 6.74 11.02 -1.55
C HIS A 97 7.77 11.03 -2.70
N GLU A 98 8.70 11.99 -2.71
CA GLU A 98 9.81 12.07 -3.68
C GLU A 98 10.82 10.92 -3.54
N ASP A 99 10.87 10.27 -2.37
CA ASP A 99 11.73 9.11 -2.09
C ASP A 99 11.03 7.77 -2.43
N ILE A 100 9.74 7.81 -2.81
CA ILE A 100 8.92 6.63 -3.12
C ILE A 100 8.90 6.42 -4.64
N THR A 101 8.91 5.17 -5.08
CA THR A 101 8.74 4.86 -6.50
C THR A 101 7.37 5.35 -6.99
N PRO A 102 7.28 5.90 -8.22
CA PRO A 102 6.02 6.42 -8.75
C PRO A 102 4.88 5.40 -8.68
N GLU A 103 5.16 4.12 -8.92
CA GLU A 103 4.19 3.04 -8.89
C GLU A 103 3.60 2.81 -7.49
N VAL A 104 4.43 2.85 -6.45
CA VAL A 104 3.98 2.71 -5.06
C VAL A 104 3.20 3.96 -4.63
N TRP A 105 3.66 5.14 -5.04
CA TRP A 105 2.97 6.38 -4.72
C TRP A 105 1.60 6.48 -5.40
N GLU A 106 1.50 6.13 -6.68
CA GLU A 106 0.23 6.07 -7.42
C GLU A 106 -0.74 5.10 -6.74
N PHE A 107 -0.26 3.91 -6.36
CA PHE A 107 -1.08 2.91 -5.66
C PHE A 107 -1.68 3.43 -4.35
N VAL A 108 -0.90 4.16 -3.54
CA VAL A 108 -1.36 4.68 -2.25
C VAL A 108 -2.22 5.94 -2.40
N SER A 109 -1.94 6.79 -3.40
CA SER A 109 -2.61 8.09 -3.55
C SER A 109 -3.86 8.05 -4.43
N GLU A 110 -3.85 7.26 -5.49
CA GLU A 110 -4.96 7.12 -6.44
C GLU A 110 -5.77 5.84 -6.21
N GLY A 111 -5.21 4.90 -5.47
CA GLY A 111 -5.82 3.62 -5.15
C GLY A 111 -5.47 2.53 -6.15
N CYS A 112 -5.91 1.31 -5.84
CA CYS A 112 -5.54 0.11 -6.58
C CYS A 112 -6.41 -0.17 -7.82
N PHE A 113 -7.63 0.38 -7.88
CA PHE A 113 -8.57 0.15 -8.97
C PHE A 113 -9.35 1.42 -9.29
N ASP A 114 -9.34 1.82 -10.56
CA ASP A 114 -10.36 2.72 -11.07
C ASP A 114 -11.70 1.97 -11.29
N TYR A 115 -12.77 2.73 -11.46
CA TYR A 115 -14.11 2.17 -11.64
C TYR A 115 -14.27 1.36 -12.94
N GLU A 116 -13.58 1.74 -14.02
CA GLU A 116 -13.67 1.04 -15.30
C GLU A 116 -13.03 -0.35 -15.16
N THR A 117 -11.82 -0.42 -14.61
CA THR A 117 -11.10 -1.67 -14.33
C THR A 117 -11.90 -2.56 -13.38
N PHE A 118 -12.48 -2.01 -12.32
CA PHE A 118 -13.37 -2.74 -11.42
C PHE A 118 -14.57 -3.34 -12.18
N MET A 119 -15.23 -2.55 -13.02
CA MET A 119 -16.39 -3.01 -13.78
C MET A 119 -16.03 -4.09 -14.82
N GLU A 120 -14.86 -4.01 -15.46
CA GLU A 120 -14.38 -5.05 -16.38
C GLU A 120 -14.10 -6.37 -15.65
N GLN A 121 -13.46 -6.31 -14.49
CA GLN A 121 -13.25 -7.50 -13.65
C GLN A 121 -14.57 -8.07 -13.14
N TRP A 122 -15.49 -7.23 -12.69
CA TRP A 122 -16.79 -7.70 -12.20
C TRP A 122 -17.62 -8.39 -13.29
N LYS A 123 -17.55 -7.90 -14.54
CA LYS A 123 -18.21 -8.53 -15.70
C LYS A 123 -17.60 -9.88 -16.09
N SER A 124 -16.29 -10.03 -15.93
CA SER A 124 -15.57 -11.26 -16.31
C SER A 124 -15.67 -12.37 -15.27
N ARG A 125 -16.17 -12.08 -14.06
CA ARG A 125 -16.35 -13.06 -12.99
C ARG A 125 -17.63 -13.90 -13.20
N PRO A 126 -17.49 -15.22 -13.38
CA PRO A 126 -18.63 -16.13 -13.39
C PRO A 126 -19.09 -16.34 -11.94
N HIS A 127 -20.15 -15.68 -11.54
CA HIS A 127 -20.87 -16.00 -10.31
C HIS A 127 -22.05 -16.92 -10.62
#